data_AF-A0A4Y2KZY0-F1
#
_entry.id   AF-A0A4Y2KZY0-F1
#
_cell.length_a   1.000
_cell.length_b   1.000
_cell.length_c   1.000
_cell.angle_alpha   90.00
_cell.angle_beta   90.00
_cell.angle_gamma   90.00
#
_symmetry.space_group_name_H-M   'P 1'
#
loop_
_entity.id
_entity.type
_entity.pdbx_description
1 polymer ?
#
loop_
_entity_poly.entity_id
_entity_poly.type
_entity_poly.pdbx_seq_one_letter_code
_entity_poly.pdbx_strand_id
1 'polypeptide(L)'
;MLDSVFILEATIDAFGCNVDEFPISKSSIQRIRTEKRKERAENIKIDFKNEVPDVVTLHWDGKLLPALSARKSKEERLTMVISYGLKKQLLAVLRLDNSTGKE
;
A
#
# COMPACT_ATOMS: atom_id res chain seq x y z
N MET A 1 2.82 -0.24 19.91
CA MET A 1 2.90 0.42 18.59
C MET A 1 3.30 1.86 18.82
N LEU A 2 4.48 2.29 18.37
CA LEU A 2 4.95 3.66 18.54
C LEU A 2 4.07 4.62 17.72
N ASP A 3 3.76 5.79 18.29
CA ASP A 3 2.99 6.83 17.59
C ASP A 3 3.78 7.32 16.38
N SER A 4 3.11 7.51 15.23
CA SER A 4 3.76 8.05 14.04
C SER A 4 4.29 9.46 14.25
N VAL A 5 3.70 10.22 15.17
CA VAL A 5 4.17 11.55 15.56
C VAL A 5 5.58 11.44 16.16
N PHE A 6 5.75 10.60 17.19
CA PHE A 6 7.05 10.41 17.84
C PHE A 6 8.15 9.94 16.90
N ILE A 7 7.82 9.00 15.99
CA ILE A 7 8.81 8.51 15.01
C ILE A 7 9.24 9.65 14.08
N LEU A 8 8.29 10.46 13.60
CA LEU A 8 8.59 11.58 12.70
C LEU A 8 9.37 12.69 13.41
N GLU A 9 8.97 13.07 14.63
CA GLU A 9 9.69 14.06 15.44
C GLU A 9 11.14 13.63 15.70
N ALA A 10 11.36 12.40 16.19
CA ALA A 10 12.70 11.89 16.44
C ALA A 10 13.55 11.80 15.15
N THR A 11 12.91 11.50 14.02
CA THR A 11 13.60 11.48 12.72
C THR A 11 14.01 12.88 12.30
N ILE A 12 13.11 13.86 12.39
CA ILE A 12 13.36 15.26 12.02
C ILE A 12 14.45 15.88 12.90
N ASP A 13 14.40 15.62 14.21
CA ASP A 13 15.42 16.04 15.18
C ASP A 13 16.79 15.42 14.86
N ALA A 14 16.83 14.13 14.53
CA ALA A 14 18.07 13.46 14.11
C ALA A 14 18.65 14.02 12.80
N PHE A 15 17.82 14.61 11.94
CA PHE A 15 18.26 15.34 10.74
C PHE A 15 18.67 16.80 11.03
N GLY A 16 18.54 17.27 12.28
CA GLY A 16 18.83 18.65 12.67
C GLY A 16 17.83 19.67 12.11
N CYS A 17 16.65 19.20 11.68
CA CYS A 17 15.60 20.05 11.15
C CYS A 17 14.68 20.53 12.27
N ASN A 18 14.08 21.71 12.11
CA ASN A 18 13.08 22.19 13.06
C ASN A 18 11.77 21.42 12.89
N VAL A 19 11.31 20.79 13.96
CA VAL A 19 10.06 20.03 14.03
C VAL A 19 8.83 20.89 13.72
N ASP A 20 8.85 22.17 14.11
CA ASP A 20 7.74 23.11 13.92
C ASP A 20 7.49 23.48 12.44
N GLU A 21 8.46 23.20 11.56
CA GLU A 21 8.31 23.46 10.12
C GLU A 21 7.47 22.38 9.41
N PHE A 22 7.18 21.26 10.08
CA PHE A 22 6.49 20.12 9.48
C PHE A 22 5.08 19.94 10.04
N PRO A 23 4.08 19.57 9.21
CA PRO A 23 2.73 19.27 9.67
C PRO A 23 2.66 17.85 10.26
N ILE A 24 3.18 17.66 11.48
CA ILE A 24 3.29 16.33 12.15
C ILE A 24 2.02 15.93 12.91
N SER A 25 0.95 16.73 12.86
CA SER A 25 -0.32 16.32 13.49
C SER A 25 -0.82 14.99 12.92
N LYS A 26 -1.48 14.17 13.77
CA LYS A 26 -2.02 12.85 13.35
C LYS A 26 -2.90 12.93 12.11
N SER A 27 -3.74 13.96 12.01
CA SER A 27 -4.62 14.21 10.87
C SER A 27 -3.82 14.53 9.60
N SER A 28 -2.80 15.39 9.70
CA SER A 28 -1.91 15.71 8.58
C SER A 28 -1.14 14.49 8.09
N ILE A 29 -0.57 13.69 9.00
CA ILE A 29 0.11 12.43 8.66
C ILE A 29 -0.85 11.48 7.94
N GLN A 30 -2.07 11.31 8.47
CA GLN A 30 -3.07 10.43 7.87
C GLN A 30 -3.43 10.88 6.45
N ARG A 31 -3.66 12.19 6.25
CA ARG A 31 -3.98 12.78 4.95
C ARG A 31 -2.84 12.57 3.94
N ILE A 32 -1.62 12.95 4.28
CA ILE A 32 -0.44 12.79 3.42
C ILE A 32 -0.23 11.31 3.06
N ARG A 33 -0.35 10.39 4.03
CA ARG A 33 -0.26 8.95 3.75
C ARG A 33 -1.36 8.47 2.81
N THR A 34 -2.56 9.02 2.90
CA THR A 34 -3.68 8.66 2.03
C THR A 34 -3.42 9.15 0.60
N GLU A 35 -2.99 10.39 0.45
CA GLU A 35 -2.60 10.99 -0.83
C GLU A 35 -1.45 10.21 -1.48
N LYS A 36 -0.37 9.92 -0.74
CA LYS A 36 0.77 9.14 -1.24
C LYS A 36 0.41 7.70 -1.62
N ARG A 37 -0.53 7.08 -0.90
CA ARG A 37 -1.05 5.75 -1.30
C ARG A 37 -1.87 5.82 -2.58
N LYS A 38 -2.68 6.87 -2.75
CA LYS A 38 -3.47 7.10 -3.97
C LYS A 38 -2.55 7.31 -5.18
N GLU A 39 -1.58 8.21 -5.06
CA GLU A 39 -0.56 8.49 -6.08
C GLU A 39 0.16 7.18 -6.48
N ARG A 40 0.63 6.40 -5.50
CA ARG A 40 1.28 5.11 -5.77
C ARG A 40 0.36 4.12 -6.48
N ALA A 41 -0.91 4.05 -6.10
CA ALA A 41 -1.88 3.15 -6.72
C ALA A 41 -2.16 3.54 -8.19
N GLU A 42 -2.16 4.84 -8.50
CA GLU A 42 -2.30 5.35 -9.87
C GLU A 42 -1.07 5.01 -10.72
N ASN A 43 0.14 5.24 -10.19
CA ASN A 43 1.39 4.91 -10.88
C ASN A 43 1.48 3.41 -11.24
N ILE A 44 1.13 2.53 -10.30
CA ILE A 44 1.12 1.07 -10.53
C ILE A 44 0.14 0.66 -11.65
N LYS A 45 -0.95 1.41 -11.86
CA LYS A 45 -1.92 1.14 -12.94
C LYS A 45 -1.44 1.64 -14.29
N ILE A 46 -0.71 2.75 -14.34
CA ILE A 46 -0.29 3.41 -15.59
C ILE A 46 0.93 2.71 -16.21
N ASP A 47 1.85 2.18 -15.39
CA ASP A 47 3.06 1.46 -15.82
C ASP A 47 2.77 0.15 -16.60
N PHE A 48 1.50 -0.22 -16.75
CA PHE A 48 1.03 -1.47 -17.37
C PHE A 48 1.35 -1.60 -18.88
N LYS A 49 1.86 -0.56 -19.54
CA LYS A 49 1.94 -0.51 -20.99
C LYS A 49 3.37 -0.60 -21.53
N ASN A 50 3.66 -1.78 -22.12
CA ASN A 50 4.28 -1.98 -23.44
C ASN A 50 5.55 -2.84 -23.51
N GLU A 51 6.20 -3.21 -22.42
CA GLU A 51 7.34 -4.16 -22.45
C GLU A 51 7.32 -5.00 -21.18
N VAL A 52 6.77 -6.21 -21.26
CA VAL A 52 6.98 -7.21 -20.20
C VAL A 52 8.34 -7.85 -20.47
N PRO A 53 9.33 -7.71 -19.57
CA PRO A 53 10.64 -8.31 -19.76
C PRO A 53 10.55 -9.84 -19.67
N ASP A 54 11.53 -10.53 -20.25
CA ASP A 54 11.60 -12.00 -20.29
C ASP A 54 11.54 -12.64 -18.89
N VAL A 55 12.02 -11.93 -17.85
CA VAL A 55 11.98 -12.37 -16.45
C VAL A 55 11.38 -11.26 -15.57
N VAL A 56 10.39 -11.63 -14.76
CA VAL A 56 9.73 -10.76 -13.79
C VAL A 56 9.58 -11.46 -12.44
N THR A 57 9.55 -10.68 -11.36
CA THR A 57 9.24 -11.19 -10.02
C THR A 57 7.75 -11.05 -9.76
N LEU A 58 7.06 -12.17 -9.55
CA LEU A 58 5.66 -12.17 -9.11
C LEU A 58 5.57 -12.03 -7.59
N HIS A 59 4.91 -10.97 -7.14
CA HIS A 59 4.50 -10.77 -5.75
C HIS A 59 3.01 -11.03 -5.63
N TRP A 60 2.63 -11.92 -4.73
CA TRP A 60 1.24 -12.15 -4.37
C TRP A 60 1.09 -12.00 -2.86
N ASP A 61 0.07 -11.27 -2.43
CA ASP A 61 -0.21 -11.06 -1.01
C ASP A 61 -1.72 -11.04 -0.78
N GLY A 62 -2.14 -11.78 0.26
CA GLY A 62 -3.53 -11.86 0.69
C GLY A 62 -3.82 -10.84 1.78
N LYS A 63 -4.96 -10.15 1.68
CA LYS A 63 -5.38 -9.20 2.71
C LYS A 63 -6.86 -9.32 3.01
N LEU A 64 -7.18 -9.39 4.29
CA LEU A 64 -8.54 -9.22 4.80
C LEU A 64 -8.90 -7.73 4.80
N LEU A 65 -9.88 -7.37 4.00
CA LEU A 65 -10.40 -6.01 3.88
C LEU A 65 -11.84 -5.96 4.41
N PRO A 66 -12.32 -4.80 4.88
CA PRO A 66 -13.74 -4.60 5.12
C PRO A 66 -14.52 -4.87 3.84
N ALA A 67 -15.58 -5.67 3.93
CA ALA A 67 -16.41 -5.92 2.77
C ALA A 67 -17.22 -4.66 2.43
N LEU A 68 -17.39 -4.39 1.13
CA LEU A 68 -18.26 -3.31 0.65
C LEU A 68 -19.75 -3.66 0.80
N SER A 69 -20.08 -4.93 0.99
CA SER A 69 -21.45 -5.41 1.17
C SER A 69 -21.83 -5.40 2.65
N ALA A 70 -23.02 -4.89 2.98
CA ALA A 70 -23.57 -4.97 4.33
C ALA A 70 -23.78 -6.43 4.83
N ARG A 71 -23.78 -7.43 3.94
CA ARG A 71 -24.01 -8.84 4.29
C ARG A 71 -22.77 -9.55 4.84
N LYS A 72 -21.56 -9.04 4.58
CA LYS A 72 -20.30 -9.61 5.05
C LYS A 72 -19.54 -8.54 5.83
N SER A 73 -18.84 -8.91 6.90
CA SER A 73 -18.02 -7.97 7.66
C SER A 73 -16.63 -7.78 7.06
N LYS A 74 -16.10 -8.84 6.42
CA LYS A 74 -14.78 -8.87 5.81
C LYS A 74 -14.81 -9.63 4.49
N GLU A 75 -13.90 -9.28 3.61
CA GLU A 75 -13.64 -9.91 2.34
C GLU A 75 -12.13 -10.12 2.21
N GLU A 76 -11.74 -11.34 1.87
CA GLU A 76 -10.35 -11.60 1.54
C GLU A 76 -10.08 -11.23 0.09
N ARG A 77 -8.96 -10.54 -0.12
CA ARG A 77 -8.51 -10.19 -1.46
C ARG A 77 -7.07 -10.60 -1.66
N LEU A 78 -6.81 -11.29 -2.77
CA LEU A 78 -5.48 -11.63 -3.22
C LEU A 78 -5.01 -10.61 -4.26
N THR A 79 -3.95 -9.90 -3.94
CA THR A 79 -3.32 -8.94 -4.85
C THR A 79 -2.17 -9.64 -5.57
N MET A 80 -2.15 -9.59 -6.90
CA MET A 80 -1.06 -10.08 -7.72
C MET A 80 -0.37 -8.91 -8.41
N VAL A 81 0.92 -8.72 -8.15
CA VAL A 81 1.75 -7.65 -8.67
C VAL A 81 3.01 -8.25 -9.28
N ILE A 82 3.38 -7.89 -10.49
CA ILE A 82 4.70 -8.20 -11.03
C ILE A 82 5.63 -7.01 -10.84
N SER A 83 6.92 -7.28 -10.66
CA SER A 83 7.95 -6.25 -10.62
C SER A 83 9.14 -6.61 -11.49
N TYR A 84 9.76 -5.58 -12.05
CA TYR A 84 11.00 -5.65 -12.81
C TYR A 84 11.77 -4.34 -12.64
N GLY A 85 13.02 -4.43 -12.18
CA GLY A 85 13.80 -3.25 -11.79
C GLY A 85 13.05 -2.40 -10.76
N LEU A 86 12.81 -1.14 -11.09
CA LEU A 86 12.06 -0.19 -10.24
C LEU A 86 10.56 -0.10 -10.60
N LYS A 87 10.10 -0.85 -11.61
CA LYS A 87 8.72 -0.83 -12.07
C LYS A 87 7.89 -1.90 -11.39
N LYS A 88 6.61 -1.58 -11.13
CA LYS A 88 5.63 -2.51 -10.55
C LYS A 88 4.32 -2.39 -11.30
N GLN A 89 3.70 -3.53 -11.57
CA GLN A 89 2.46 -3.61 -12.32
C GLN A 89 1.48 -4.51 -11.58
N LEU A 90 0.31 -3.97 -11.29
CA LEU A 90 -0.79 -4.74 -10.71
C LEU A 90 -1.46 -5.57 -11.80
N LEU A 91 -1.43 -6.90 -11.66
CA LEU A 91 -2.10 -7.82 -12.58
C LEU A 91 -3.58 -7.99 -12.21
N ALA A 92 -3.85 -8.26 -10.93
CA ALA A 92 -5.20 -8.52 -10.46
C ALA A 92 -5.37 -8.26 -8.97
N VAL A 93 -6.61 -7.98 -8.57
CA VAL A 93 -7.07 -8.01 -7.18
C VAL A 93 -8.27 -8.93 -7.13
N LEU A 94 -8.01 -10.21 -6.88
CA LEU A 94 -9.02 -11.26 -6.88
C LEU A 94 -9.72 -11.29 -5.52
N ARG A 95 -11.04 -11.46 -5.53
CA ARG A 95 -11.80 -11.80 -4.31
C ARG A 95 -11.59 -13.28 -4.02
N LEU A 96 -11.30 -13.59 -2.77
CA LEU A 96 -11.14 -14.95 -2.29
C LEU A 96 -12.26 -15.25 -1.29
N ASP A 97 -12.92 -16.40 -1.44
CA ASP A 97 -14.00 -16.78 -0.53
C ASP A 97 -13.47 -17.28 0.82
N ASN A 98 -12.37 -18.03 0.81
CA ASN A 98 -11.61 -18.43 2.00
C ASN A 98 -10.13 -18.75 1.66
N SER A 99 -9.20 -18.47 2.57
CA SER A 99 -7.77 -18.85 2.48
C SER A 99 -7.38 -19.98 3.43
N THR A 100 -8.35 -20.62 4.07
CA THR A 100 -8.12 -21.64 5.09
C THR A 100 -7.48 -22.93 4.58
N GLY A 101 -7.34 -23.09 3.25
CA GLY A 101 -6.78 -24.31 2.64
C GLY A 101 -7.63 -25.56 2.89
N LYS A 102 -8.89 -25.37 3.28
CA LYS A 102 -9.86 -26.45 3.49
C LYS A 102 -10.78 -26.48 2.28
N GLU A 103 -10.77 -27.60 1.58
CA GLU A 103 -11.82 -27.97 0.61
C GLU A 103 -13.16 -28.21 1.33
#